data_AF-A0A9K3Q585-F1
#
_entry.id   AF-A0A9K3Q585-F1
#
_cell.length_a   1.000
_cell.length_b   1.000
_cell.length_c   1.000
_cell.angle_alpha   90.00
_cell.angle_beta   90.00
_cell.angle_gamma   90.00
#
_symmetry.space_group_name_H-M   'P 1'
#
loop_
_entity.id
_entity.type
_entity.pdbx_description
1 polymer ?
#
loop_
_entity_poly.entity_id
_entity_poly.type
_entity_poly.pdbx_seq_one_letter_code
_entity_poly.pdbx_strand_id
1 'polypeptide(L)'
;MESTERVVWTDVLEQFRKDCGDGKTALVEYQKTLLQPFHDQLSSYANEMCKRKEESTLSSTDMKDLVVQTRAALRFGLACVTPPDDETESNHSLISELQDLAVVQGLWAVPLSQLLCQLRGDPKCRLLSARLLCNLITSNAKTASILASTFPLSPSAESVNMNIQQSLITNQNQEDNNHDSTTEPNWVDMIVAAGKSKNRDALAALVAALHNMIVALTNTSFADNVAHDSMLLSVLLRYFVSAESVVESLKLRTQHDAAETHETNTEADNWDSATDWIHLLLAKLAKLGWLPLLYRSVGSCSVNIPVLPEQNVLLHCMAREADSFVMGCSSNTEISNPFGGDGGLEETIESYVFLATLATELSSIIQHKKPATIVGSTDESFENSLIESGYVTVLDILRSTLGVDDAVTGVIRQNLGKQTSLVQECAKYLGNITDMLAEQVSEKRARDVRLTATEQHLLTSLVCLIGNMCHKSKQNQDLLRLTVVPPKLDIKSNDRTNSGEARNGLHTLLSCTAYATSCFTLREWGVIAIRNALEANLENQAVVAELVAQDPVQSADLEHAGIRVTLDVKGQVSLSKIDADKE
;
A
#
# COMPACT_ATOMS: atom_id res chain seq x y z
N MET A 1 -54.98 -0.84 5.82
CA MET A 1 -54.26 -0.92 4.55
C MET A 1 -54.88 -2.07 3.79
N GLU A 2 -55.60 -1.77 2.72
CA GLU A 2 -56.09 -2.77 1.78
C GLU A 2 -54.89 -3.61 1.31
N SER A 3 -55.10 -4.91 1.10
CA SER A 3 -54.06 -5.85 0.68
C SER A 3 -53.57 -5.46 -0.72
N THR A 4 -52.61 -4.55 -0.79
CA THR A 4 -51.85 -4.28 -2.01
C THR A 4 -51.28 -5.61 -2.47
N GLU A 5 -51.63 -6.00 -3.69
CA GLU A 5 -51.26 -7.27 -4.29
C GLU A 5 -49.73 -7.41 -4.21
N ARG A 6 -49.26 -8.37 -3.40
CA ARG A 6 -47.82 -8.53 -3.13
C ARG A 6 -47.17 -9.01 -4.42
N VAL A 7 -46.36 -8.17 -5.04
CA VAL A 7 -45.60 -8.54 -6.24
C VAL A 7 -44.68 -9.71 -5.89
N VAL A 8 -44.85 -10.82 -6.60
CA VAL A 8 -44.00 -12.00 -6.46
C VAL A 8 -42.81 -11.83 -7.42
N TRP A 9 -41.68 -11.37 -6.89
CA TRP A 9 -40.51 -11.01 -7.69
C TRP A 9 -39.89 -12.17 -8.47
N THR A 10 -40.15 -13.41 -8.05
CA THR A 10 -39.75 -14.60 -8.81
C THR A 10 -40.44 -14.65 -10.16
N ASP A 11 -41.73 -14.35 -10.19
CA ASP A 11 -42.56 -14.42 -11.40
C ASP A 11 -42.21 -13.24 -12.32
N VAL A 12 -41.96 -12.07 -11.74
CA VAL A 12 -41.46 -10.88 -12.47
C VAL A 12 -40.11 -11.15 -13.11
N LEU A 13 -39.16 -11.78 -12.40
CA LEU A 13 -37.85 -12.10 -12.94
C LEU A 13 -37.93 -13.13 -14.08
N GLU A 14 -38.81 -14.11 -13.96
CA GLU A 14 -39.07 -15.09 -15.04
C GLU A 14 -39.72 -14.44 -16.26
N GLN A 15 -40.67 -13.54 -16.04
CA GLN A 15 -41.34 -12.80 -17.11
C GLN A 15 -40.36 -11.85 -17.83
N PHE A 16 -39.56 -11.10 -17.07
CA PHE A 16 -38.51 -10.24 -17.59
C PHE A 16 -37.54 -10.99 -18.52
N ARG A 17 -37.13 -12.20 -18.13
CA ARG A 17 -36.26 -13.05 -18.96
C ARG A 17 -36.91 -13.50 -20.28
N LYS A 18 -38.24 -13.67 -20.30
CA LYS A 18 -38.99 -14.00 -21.52
C LYS A 18 -39.12 -12.78 -22.43
N ASP A 19 -39.46 -11.63 -21.85
CA ASP A 19 -39.78 -10.41 -22.58
C ASP A 19 -38.56 -9.70 -23.18
N CYS A 20 -37.35 -9.93 -22.63
CA CYS A 20 -36.11 -9.46 -23.24
C CYS A 20 -35.89 -9.96 -24.69
N GLY A 21 -36.67 -10.95 -25.16
CA GLY A 21 -36.65 -11.43 -26.55
C GLY A 21 -37.50 -10.63 -27.55
N ASP A 22 -38.53 -9.89 -27.11
CA ASP A 22 -39.65 -9.48 -28.00
C ASP A 22 -39.73 -7.98 -28.36
N GLY A 23 -38.79 -7.14 -27.91
CA GLY A 23 -38.64 -5.75 -28.39
C GLY A 23 -38.32 -4.70 -27.33
N LYS A 24 -37.49 -3.69 -27.68
CA LYS A 24 -36.81 -2.78 -26.74
C LYS A 24 -37.69 -1.73 -26.05
N THR A 25 -38.75 -1.22 -26.71
CA THR A 25 -39.51 -0.07 -26.19
C THR A 25 -40.53 -0.46 -25.11
N ALA A 26 -41.19 -1.61 -25.25
CA ALA A 26 -42.12 -2.11 -24.24
C ALA A 26 -41.41 -2.47 -22.92
N LEU A 27 -40.14 -2.87 -23.00
CA LEU A 27 -39.33 -3.25 -21.85
C LEU A 27 -39.08 -2.06 -20.90
N VAL A 28 -38.83 -0.86 -21.44
CA VAL A 28 -38.59 0.35 -20.63
C VAL A 28 -39.83 0.77 -19.86
N GLU A 29 -40.98 0.75 -20.52
CA GLU A 29 -42.25 1.13 -19.89
C GLU A 29 -42.64 0.13 -18.82
N TYR A 30 -42.45 -1.17 -19.10
CA TYR A 30 -42.60 -2.24 -18.12
C TYR A 30 -41.66 -2.06 -16.91
N GLN A 31 -40.36 -1.80 -17.14
CA GLN A 31 -39.40 -1.55 -16.08
C GLN A 31 -39.76 -0.34 -15.23
N LYS A 32 -40.25 0.75 -15.84
CA LYS A 32 -40.76 1.94 -15.12
C LYS A 32 -41.89 1.59 -14.16
N THR A 33 -42.81 0.71 -14.56
CA THR A 33 -43.90 0.26 -13.65
C THR A 33 -43.40 -0.57 -12.47
N LEU A 34 -42.23 -1.20 -12.60
CA LEU A 34 -41.64 -2.06 -11.57
C LEU A 34 -40.66 -1.35 -10.64
N LEU A 35 -40.25 -0.11 -10.95
CA LEU A 35 -39.31 0.65 -10.10
C LEU A 35 -39.88 0.93 -8.70
N GLN A 36 -41.16 1.32 -8.61
CA GLN A 36 -41.80 1.63 -7.32
C GLN A 36 -42.01 0.38 -6.45
N PRO A 37 -42.59 -0.73 -6.95
CA PRO A 37 -42.63 -1.98 -6.19
C PRO A 37 -41.25 -2.46 -5.71
N PHE A 38 -40.21 -2.23 -6.52
CA PHE A 38 -38.84 -2.61 -6.15
C PHE A 38 -38.35 -1.77 -4.97
N HIS A 39 -38.50 -0.44 -5.06
CA HIS A 39 -38.22 0.48 -3.96
C HIS A 39 -38.94 0.01 -2.68
N ASP A 40 -40.25 -0.23 -2.77
CA ASP A 40 -41.08 -0.60 -1.61
C ASP A 40 -40.62 -1.91 -0.97
N GLN A 41 -40.22 -2.90 -1.77
CA GLN A 41 -39.66 -4.17 -1.28
C GLN A 41 -38.32 -3.95 -0.56
N LEU A 42 -37.43 -3.13 -1.11
CA LEU A 42 -36.14 -2.82 -0.47
C LEU A 42 -36.34 -2.03 0.81
N SER A 43 -37.19 -1.00 0.81
CA SER A 43 -37.51 -0.19 1.98
C SER A 43 -38.16 -1.03 3.08
N SER A 44 -39.08 -1.94 2.72
CA SER A 44 -39.67 -2.87 3.69
C SER A 44 -38.61 -3.74 4.37
N TYR A 45 -37.66 -4.27 3.61
CA TYR A 45 -36.57 -5.06 4.18
C TYR A 45 -35.59 -4.22 5.01
N ALA A 46 -35.19 -3.04 4.52
CA ALA A 46 -34.29 -2.14 5.23
C ALA A 46 -34.90 -1.72 6.58
N ASN A 47 -36.15 -1.27 6.58
CA ASN A 47 -36.88 -0.89 7.80
C ASN A 47 -36.96 -2.05 8.80
N GLU A 48 -37.15 -3.28 8.32
CA GLU A 48 -37.18 -4.45 9.20
C GLU A 48 -35.80 -4.81 9.77
N MET A 49 -34.73 -4.59 9.00
CA MET A 49 -33.35 -4.84 9.48
C MET A 49 -32.86 -3.77 10.47
N CYS A 50 -33.41 -2.56 10.41
CA CYS A 50 -33.15 -1.50 11.40
C CYS A 50 -33.75 -1.82 12.78
N LYS A 51 -34.87 -2.55 12.84
CA LYS A 51 -35.52 -2.93 14.11
C LYS A 51 -34.66 -3.90 14.91
N ARG A 52 -34.76 -3.88 16.24
CA ARG A 52 -34.20 -4.92 17.11
C ARG A 52 -34.92 -6.25 16.90
N LYS A 53 -34.29 -7.36 17.32
CA LYS A 53 -34.88 -8.70 17.14
C LYS A 53 -36.20 -8.83 17.90
N GLU A 54 -36.32 -8.15 19.03
CA GLU A 54 -37.49 -8.13 19.91
C GLU A 54 -38.61 -7.22 19.39
N GLU A 55 -38.27 -6.21 18.58
CA GLU A 55 -39.22 -5.27 17.98
C GLU A 55 -39.82 -5.78 16.67
N SER A 56 -39.23 -6.84 16.10
CA SER A 56 -39.73 -7.48 14.90
C SER A 56 -41.10 -8.09 15.19
N THR A 57 -42.13 -7.57 14.55
CA THR A 57 -43.49 -8.12 14.61
C THR A 57 -43.69 -9.28 13.63
N LEU A 58 -42.70 -9.55 12.78
CA LEU A 58 -42.77 -10.60 11.76
C LEU A 58 -42.52 -11.97 12.38
N SER A 59 -43.31 -12.97 11.96
CA SER A 59 -43.01 -14.34 12.31
C SER A 59 -41.70 -14.79 11.65
N SER A 60 -41.08 -15.86 12.16
CA SER A 60 -39.88 -16.43 11.52
C SER A 60 -40.12 -16.86 10.07
N THR A 61 -41.36 -17.23 9.72
CA THR A 61 -41.73 -17.57 8.34
C THR A 61 -41.83 -16.32 7.48
N ASP A 62 -42.50 -15.27 7.96
CA ASP A 62 -42.64 -14.01 7.22
C ASP A 62 -41.28 -13.34 6.97
N MET A 63 -40.35 -13.46 7.93
CA MET A 63 -38.98 -12.98 7.78
C MET A 63 -38.23 -13.74 6.68
N LYS A 64 -38.41 -15.07 6.58
CA LYS A 64 -37.80 -15.87 5.50
C LYS A 64 -38.38 -15.47 4.15
N ASP A 65 -39.69 -15.28 4.07
CA ASP A 65 -40.37 -14.85 2.85
C ASP A 65 -39.90 -13.46 2.43
N LEU A 66 -39.76 -12.53 3.38
CA LEU A 66 -39.23 -11.19 3.13
C LEU A 66 -37.80 -11.27 2.56
N VAL A 67 -36.92 -12.10 3.14
CA VAL A 67 -35.57 -12.31 2.61
C VAL A 67 -35.59 -12.88 1.19
N VAL A 68 -36.43 -13.88 0.92
CA VAL A 68 -36.53 -14.51 -0.41
C VAL A 68 -37.01 -13.50 -1.45
N GLN A 69 -38.05 -12.73 -1.14
CA GLN A 69 -38.58 -11.69 -2.04
C GLN A 69 -37.56 -10.58 -2.27
N THR A 70 -36.86 -10.11 -1.24
CA THR A 70 -35.80 -9.09 -1.41
C THR A 70 -34.65 -9.61 -2.27
N ARG A 71 -34.23 -10.87 -2.12
CA ARG A 71 -33.21 -11.47 -3.01
C ARG A 71 -33.69 -11.53 -4.46
N ALA A 72 -34.96 -11.88 -4.69
CA ALA A 72 -35.53 -11.93 -6.03
C ALA A 72 -35.61 -10.53 -6.66
N ALA A 73 -36.06 -9.53 -5.90
CA ALA A 73 -36.03 -8.13 -6.29
C ALA A 73 -34.62 -7.70 -6.69
N LEU A 74 -33.63 -7.85 -5.80
CA LEU A 74 -32.24 -7.45 -6.08
C LEU A 74 -31.64 -8.13 -7.32
N ARG A 75 -31.99 -9.40 -7.58
CA ARG A 75 -31.57 -10.09 -8.82
C ARG A 75 -32.23 -9.50 -10.06
N PHE A 76 -33.50 -9.11 -9.98
CA PHE A 76 -34.16 -8.37 -11.04
C PHE A 76 -33.46 -7.03 -11.28
N GLY A 77 -33.20 -6.25 -10.23
CA GLY A 77 -32.46 -4.99 -10.33
C GLY A 77 -31.10 -5.17 -11.01
N LEU A 78 -30.33 -6.18 -10.60
CA LEU A 78 -29.06 -6.55 -11.23
C LEU A 78 -29.21 -6.91 -12.70
N ALA A 79 -30.22 -7.71 -13.06
CA ALA A 79 -30.47 -8.09 -14.46
C ALA A 79 -30.82 -6.88 -15.33
N CYS A 80 -31.47 -5.85 -14.78
CA CYS A 80 -31.80 -4.62 -15.50
C CYS A 80 -30.58 -3.74 -15.80
N VAL A 81 -29.50 -3.82 -14.99
CA VAL A 81 -28.33 -2.94 -15.10
C VAL A 81 -27.05 -3.66 -15.52
N THR A 82 -27.13 -4.97 -15.76
CA THR A 82 -25.99 -5.76 -16.26
C THR A 82 -26.02 -5.74 -17.78
N PRO A 83 -24.94 -5.33 -18.47
CA PRO A 83 -24.90 -5.38 -19.92
C PRO A 83 -25.04 -6.83 -20.40
N PRO A 84 -25.87 -7.08 -21.43
CA PRO A 84 -25.89 -8.40 -22.08
C PRO A 84 -24.52 -8.64 -22.76
N ASP A 85 -24.13 -9.90 -22.89
CA ASP A 85 -22.85 -10.31 -23.50
C ASP A 85 -22.68 -9.79 -24.95
N ASP A 86 -23.79 -9.44 -25.62
CA ASP A 86 -23.80 -8.77 -26.92
C ASP A 86 -23.66 -7.24 -26.75
N GLU A 87 -22.43 -6.74 -26.83
CA GLU A 87 -22.02 -5.32 -26.74
C GLU A 87 -22.51 -4.46 -27.93
N THR A 88 -23.82 -4.39 -28.19
CA THR A 88 -24.35 -3.41 -29.14
C THR A 88 -24.45 -2.04 -28.46
N GLU A 89 -24.00 -0.97 -29.12
CA GLU A 89 -24.08 0.42 -28.60
C GLU A 89 -25.49 0.80 -28.10
N SER A 90 -26.52 0.27 -28.77
CA SER A 90 -27.92 0.48 -28.39
C SER A 90 -28.29 -0.07 -27.00
N ASN A 91 -27.60 -1.09 -26.50
CA ASN A 91 -27.83 -1.64 -25.16
C ASN A 91 -27.22 -0.74 -24.08
N HIS A 92 -26.07 -0.12 -24.34
CA HIS A 92 -25.43 0.80 -23.39
C HIS A 92 -26.28 2.05 -23.14
N SER A 93 -26.86 2.65 -24.18
CA SER A 93 -27.76 3.80 -24.01
C SER A 93 -29.00 3.46 -23.18
N LEU A 94 -29.56 2.27 -23.38
CA LEU A 94 -30.74 1.80 -22.64
C LEU A 94 -30.41 1.58 -21.15
N ILE A 95 -29.30 0.91 -20.87
CA ILE A 95 -28.84 0.67 -19.49
C ILE A 95 -28.56 1.99 -18.79
N SER A 96 -27.95 2.96 -19.48
CA SER A 96 -27.73 4.30 -18.95
C SER A 96 -29.03 5.01 -18.60
N GLU A 97 -30.08 4.93 -19.43
CA GLU A 97 -31.41 5.50 -19.12
C GLU A 97 -32.01 4.84 -17.86
N LEU A 98 -31.90 3.51 -17.73
CA LEU A 98 -32.43 2.78 -16.58
C LEU A 98 -31.68 3.10 -15.27
N GLN A 99 -30.34 3.15 -15.32
CA GLN A 99 -29.52 3.57 -14.20
C GLN A 99 -29.91 4.99 -13.75
N ASP A 100 -30.07 5.91 -14.71
CA ASP A 100 -30.52 7.26 -14.46
C ASP A 100 -31.89 7.29 -13.79
N LEU A 101 -32.88 6.54 -14.29
CA LEU A 101 -34.21 6.49 -13.68
C LEU A 101 -34.16 5.92 -12.26
N ALA A 102 -33.39 4.85 -12.04
CA ALA A 102 -33.24 4.19 -10.75
C ALA A 102 -32.62 5.12 -9.69
N VAL A 103 -31.64 5.96 -10.08
CA VAL A 103 -30.87 6.80 -9.16
C VAL A 103 -31.35 8.25 -9.12
N VAL A 104 -31.61 8.89 -10.25
CA VAL A 104 -32.06 10.31 -10.32
C VAL A 104 -33.41 10.49 -9.65
N GLN A 105 -34.31 9.51 -9.74
CA GLN A 105 -35.59 9.58 -9.07
C GLN A 105 -35.51 9.19 -7.58
N GLY A 106 -34.31 8.91 -7.06
CA GLY A 106 -34.07 8.54 -5.66
C GLY A 106 -34.64 7.18 -5.26
N LEU A 107 -35.10 6.37 -6.22
CA LEU A 107 -35.86 5.16 -5.93
C LEU A 107 -34.98 4.02 -5.40
N TRP A 108 -33.72 3.90 -5.82
CA TRP A 108 -32.90 2.73 -5.43
C TRP A 108 -31.77 3.11 -4.48
N ALA A 109 -31.19 4.30 -4.62
CA ALA A 109 -30.01 4.70 -3.87
C ALA A 109 -30.23 4.66 -2.36
N VAL A 110 -31.31 5.28 -1.86
CA VAL A 110 -31.58 5.41 -0.42
C VAL A 110 -31.89 4.05 0.24
N PRO A 111 -32.81 3.20 -0.28
CA PRO A 111 -33.05 1.89 0.32
C PRO A 111 -31.83 0.96 0.27
N LEU A 112 -31.03 1.04 -0.81
CA LEU A 112 -29.80 0.25 -0.94
C LEU A 112 -28.76 0.65 0.09
N SER A 113 -28.51 1.94 0.28
CA SER A 113 -27.52 2.41 1.25
C SER A 113 -27.95 2.10 2.69
N GLN A 114 -29.24 2.27 3.00
CA GLN A 114 -29.80 1.85 4.29
C GLN A 114 -29.55 0.36 4.58
N LEU A 115 -29.83 -0.52 3.61
CA LEU A 115 -29.59 -1.96 3.72
C LEU A 115 -28.10 -2.27 3.91
N LEU A 116 -27.23 -1.58 3.17
CA LEU A 116 -25.78 -1.78 3.21
C LEU A 116 -25.16 -1.31 4.54
N CYS A 117 -25.70 -0.26 5.17
CA CYS A 117 -25.26 0.22 6.48
C CYS A 117 -25.68 -0.71 7.64
N GLN A 118 -26.69 -1.57 7.46
CA GLN A 118 -27.15 -2.45 8.53
C GLN A 118 -26.16 -3.59 8.80
N LEU A 119 -25.78 -3.78 10.07
CA LEU A 119 -25.01 -4.95 10.52
C LEU A 119 -25.84 -6.23 10.47
N ARG A 120 -27.14 -6.12 10.78
CA ARG A 120 -28.09 -7.24 10.70
C ARG A 120 -28.57 -7.44 9.26
N GLY A 121 -28.96 -8.66 8.96
CA GLY A 121 -29.54 -9.02 7.68
C GLY A 121 -28.86 -10.21 7.03
N ASP A 122 -29.42 -10.57 5.89
CA ASP A 122 -28.99 -11.71 5.11
C ASP A 122 -27.74 -11.35 4.31
N PRO A 123 -26.63 -12.12 4.43
CA PRO A 123 -25.39 -11.81 3.72
C PRO A 123 -25.56 -11.81 2.19
N LYS A 124 -26.46 -12.64 1.65
CA LYS A 124 -26.71 -12.66 0.19
C LYS A 124 -27.47 -11.41 -0.25
N CYS A 125 -28.44 -10.92 0.53
CA CYS A 125 -29.06 -9.62 0.26
C CYS A 125 -28.01 -8.50 0.24
N ARG A 126 -27.14 -8.42 1.26
CA ARG A 126 -26.07 -7.41 1.31
C ARG A 126 -25.15 -7.48 0.09
N LEU A 127 -24.72 -8.68 -0.30
CA LEU A 127 -23.90 -8.89 -1.49
C LEU A 127 -24.59 -8.41 -2.77
N LEU A 128 -25.85 -8.82 -2.98
CA LEU A 128 -26.61 -8.42 -4.16
C LEU A 128 -26.84 -6.90 -4.20
N SER A 129 -27.10 -6.27 -3.04
CA SER A 129 -27.21 -4.82 -2.92
C SER A 129 -25.90 -4.09 -3.25
N ALA A 130 -24.76 -4.59 -2.76
CA ALA A 130 -23.46 -3.99 -3.04
C ALA A 130 -23.10 -4.10 -4.53
N ARG A 131 -23.35 -5.27 -5.13
CA ARG A 131 -23.18 -5.47 -6.58
C ARG A 131 -24.10 -4.57 -7.40
N LEU A 132 -25.35 -4.42 -6.97
CA LEU A 132 -26.31 -3.55 -7.66
C LEU A 132 -25.84 -2.10 -7.61
N LEU A 133 -25.41 -1.62 -6.43
CA LEU A 133 -24.85 -0.27 -6.27
C LEU A 133 -23.63 -0.06 -7.18
N CYS A 134 -22.71 -1.04 -7.23
CA CYS A 134 -21.56 -1.00 -8.13
C CYS A 134 -21.96 -0.94 -9.62
N ASN A 135 -22.92 -1.76 -10.04
CA ASN A 135 -23.40 -1.78 -11.44
C ASN A 135 -24.16 -0.50 -11.81
N LEU A 136 -24.83 0.15 -10.86
CA LEU A 136 -25.47 1.46 -11.11
C LEU A 136 -24.43 2.54 -11.43
N ILE A 137 -23.25 2.48 -10.83
CA ILE A 137 -22.15 3.43 -11.04
C ILE A 137 -21.37 3.13 -12.32
N THR A 138 -21.20 1.85 -12.63
CA THR A 138 -20.29 1.40 -13.70
C THR A 138 -20.72 1.98 -15.05
N SER A 139 -19.80 2.74 -15.66
CA SER A 139 -19.98 3.43 -16.95
C SER A 139 -21.09 4.50 -16.98
N ASN A 140 -21.54 5.01 -15.83
CA ASN A 140 -22.53 6.09 -15.76
C ASN A 140 -22.07 7.23 -14.85
N ALA A 141 -21.46 8.25 -15.46
CA ALA A 141 -20.92 9.42 -14.77
C ALA A 141 -21.99 10.23 -14.02
N LYS A 142 -23.22 10.30 -14.54
CA LYS A 142 -24.32 11.05 -13.90
C LYS A 142 -24.78 10.36 -12.62
N THR A 143 -24.97 9.04 -12.68
CA THR A 143 -25.28 8.23 -11.50
C THR A 143 -24.15 8.29 -10.47
N ALA A 144 -22.89 8.16 -10.91
CA ALA A 144 -21.73 8.34 -10.04
C ALA A 144 -21.73 9.72 -9.35
N SER A 145 -22.04 10.79 -10.09
CA SER A 145 -22.08 12.16 -9.54
C SER A 145 -23.17 12.33 -8.49
N ILE A 146 -24.35 11.78 -8.73
CA ILE A 146 -25.48 11.85 -7.78
C ILE A 146 -25.11 11.10 -6.50
N LEU A 147 -24.59 9.87 -6.62
CA LEU A 147 -24.20 9.06 -5.47
C LEU A 147 -23.04 9.69 -4.69
N ALA A 148 -22.07 10.30 -5.38
CA ALA A 148 -20.98 11.06 -4.75
C ALA A 148 -21.49 12.24 -3.91
N SER A 149 -22.53 12.94 -4.38
CA SER A 149 -23.14 14.04 -3.62
C SER A 149 -24.15 13.59 -2.56
N THR A 150 -24.73 12.39 -2.72
CA THR A 150 -25.80 11.90 -1.83
C THR A 150 -25.24 11.21 -0.60
N PHE A 151 -24.13 10.48 -0.74
CA PHE A 151 -23.56 9.71 0.36
C PHE A 151 -22.20 10.30 0.76
N PRO A 152 -22.07 10.87 1.97
CA PRO A 152 -20.78 11.27 2.46
C PRO A 152 -19.85 10.05 2.57
N LEU A 153 -18.54 10.28 2.41
CA LEU A 153 -17.54 9.22 2.52
C LEU A 153 -17.50 8.66 3.96
N SER A 154 -17.50 9.56 4.94
CA SER A 154 -17.47 9.26 6.37
C SER A 154 -18.64 9.85 7.13
N PRO A 155 -19.01 9.28 8.30
CA PRO A 155 -20.01 9.87 9.17
C PRO A 155 -19.56 11.26 9.66
N SER A 156 -20.52 12.15 9.88
CA SER A 156 -20.24 13.48 10.45
C SER A 156 -19.67 13.37 11.87
N ALA A 157 -18.87 14.35 12.29
CA ALA A 157 -18.33 14.38 13.66
C ALA A 157 -19.45 14.37 14.72
N GLU A 158 -20.59 14.98 14.43
CA GLU A 158 -21.78 14.94 15.28
C GLU A 158 -22.35 13.52 15.37
N SER A 159 -22.47 12.81 14.25
CA SER A 159 -22.91 11.41 14.21
C SER A 159 -21.98 10.50 15.01
N VAL A 160 -20.66 10.65 14.84
CA VAL A 160 -19.65 9.91 15.61
C VAL A 160 -19.78 10.20 17.11
N ASN A 161 -19.89 11.47 17.51
CA ASN A 161 -20.02 11.86 18.92
C ASN A 161 -21.31 11.32 19.54
N MET A 162 -22.44 11.39 18.82
CA MET A 162 -23.70 10.80 19.26
C MET A 162 -23.58 9.29 19.46
N ASN A 163 -22.94 8.58 18.52
CA ASN A 163 -22.71 7.14 18.63
C ASN A 163 -21.80 6.79 19.83
N ILE A 164 -20.74 7.57 20.07
CA ILE A 164 -19.85 7.37 21.23
C ILE A 164 -20.62 7.58 22.54
N GLN A 165 -21.35 8.69 22.67
CA GLN A 165 -22.16 8.98 23.85
C GLN A 165 -23.20 7.88 24.10
N GLN A 166 -23.89 7.44 23.04
CA GLN A 166 -24.87 6.36 23.14
C GLN A 166 -24.21 5.04 23.55
N SER A 167 -23.02 4.71 23.04
CA SER A 167 -22.28 3.51 23.44
C SER A 167 -21.84 3.53 24.91
N LEU A 168 -21.43 4.69 25.43
CA LEU A 168 -21.02 4.87 26.82
C LEU A 168 -22.21 4.74 27.78
N ILE A 169 -23.37 5.29 27.41
CA ILE A 169 -24.60 5.18 28.18
C ILE A 169 -25.12 3.74 28.18
N THR A 170 -25.08 3.06 27.03
CA THR A 170 -25.61 1.69 26.88
C THR A 170 -24.76 0.66 27.64
N ASN A 171 -23.46 0.88 27.77
CA ASN A 171 -22.59 0.02 28.58
C ASN A 171 -22.90 0.07 30.09
N GLN A 172 -23.68 1.05 30.57
CA GLN A 172 -24.09 1.14 31.97
C GLN A 172 -25.49 0.59 32.24
N ASN A 173 -26.35 0.52 31.22
CA ASN A 173 -27.69 -0.04 31.30
C ASN A 173 -27.93 -0.91 30.06
N GLN A 174 -27.47 -2.16 30.09
CA GLN A 174 -27.93 -3.21 29.17
C GLN A 174 -29.45 -3.36 29.41
N GLU A 175 -30.28 -2.67 28.63
CA GLU A 175 -31.47 -3.25 27.96
C GLU A 175 -32.28 -2.22 27.12
N ASP A 176 -32.47 -0.95 27.52
CA ASP A 176 -33.69 -0.24 27.04
C ASP A 176 -33.59 1.03 26.16
N ASN A 177 -32.42 1.47 25.67
CA ASN A 177 -32.40 2.71 24.87
C ASN A 177 -32.72 2.52 23.37
N ASN A 178 -34.03 2.57 23.08
CA ASN A 178 -34.67 2.70 21.78
C ASN A 178 -34.60 4.13 21.22
N HIS A 179 -33.47 4.49 20.62
CA HIS A 179 -33.48 5.65 19.71
C HIS A 179 -33.32 5.19 18.27
N ASP A 180 -34.41 5.42 17.52
CA ASP A 180 -34.56 5.36 16.07
C ASP A 180 -33.75 6.49 15.42
N SER A 181 -32.44 6.57 15.72
CA SER A 181 -31.56 7.48 15.01
C SER A 181 -31.37 6.92 13.61
N THR A 182 -32.11 7.48 12.66
CA THR A 182 -31.86 7.29 11.24
C THR A 182 -30.48 7.88 10.94
N THR A 183 -29.43 7.09 11.15
CA THR A 183 -28.07 7.50 10.82
C THR A 183 -27.98 7.74 9.32
N GLU A 184 -27.41 8.88 8.97
CA GLU A 184 -27.19 9.23 7.57
C GLU A 184 -26.26 8.18 6.94
N PRO A 185 -26.69 7.51 5.84
CA PRO A 185 -25.89 6.47 5.23
C PRO A 185 -24.61 7.05 4.62
N ASN A 186 -23.48 6.42 4.88
CA ASN A 186 -22.16 6.83 4.40
C ASN A 186 -21.32 5.62 3.99
N TRP A 187 -20.27 5.85 3.21
CA TRP A 187 -19.44 4.77 2.64
C TRP A 187 -18.70 3.96 3.70
N VAL A 188 -18.18 4.62 4.73
CA VAL A 188 -17.50 3.97 5.85
C VAL A 188 -18.41 2.97 6.56
N ASP A 189 -19.65 3.35 6.88
CA ASP A 189 -20.59 2.47 7.57
C ASP A 189 -20.97 1.26 6.72
N MET A 190 -21.17 1.45 5.40
CA MET A 190 -21.41 0.35 4.46
C MET A 190 -20.23 -0.64 4.43
N ILE A 191 -19.00 -0.14 4.37
CA ILE A 191 -17.77 -0.94 4.35
C ILE A 191 -17.56 -1.66 5.68
N VAL A 192 -17.74 -0.97 6.81
CA VAL A 192 -17.64 -1.55 8.15
C VAL A 192 -18.69 -2.63 8.37
N ALA A 193 -19.92 -2.42 7.89
CA ALA A 193 -20.99 -3.41 7.99
C ALA A 193 -20.67 -4.67 7.17
N ALA A 194 -20.17 -4.52 5.94
CA ALA A 194 -19.70 -5.63 5.12
C ALA A 194 -18.54 -6.39 5.79
N GLY A 195 -17.52 -5.67 6.27
CA GLY A 195 -16.34 -6.24 6.92
C GLY A 195 -16.66 -6.98 8.23
N LYS A 196 -17.45 -6.38 9.13
CA LYS A 196 -17.90 -7.02 10.39
C LYS A 196 -18.73 -8.27 10.16
N SER A 197 -19.47 -8.33 9.05
CA SER A 197 -20.24 -9.51 8.66
C SER A 197 -19.44 -10.60 7.97
N LYS A 198 -18.12 -10.40 7.80
CA LYS A 198 -17.21 -11.27 7.04
C LYS A 198 -17.66 -11.51 5.59
N ASN A 199 -18.39 -10.57 5.01
CA ASN A 199 -18.86 -10.68 3.62
C ASN A 199 -17.86 -9.99 2.68
N ARG A 200 -16.74 -10.67 2.41
CA ARG A 200 -15.64 -10.14 1.57
C ARG A 200 -16.11 -9.77 0.17
N ASP A 201 -17.02 -10.54 -0.44
CA ASP A 201 -17.56 -10.22 -1.76
C ASP A 201 -18.39 -8.92 -1.77
N ALA A 202 -19.14 -8.64 -0.70
CA ALA A 202 -19.89 -7.40 -0.59
C ALA A 202 -18.93 -6.21 -0.38
N LEU A 203 -17.89 -6.40 0.43
CA LEU A 203 -16.83 -5.40 0.60
C LEU A 203 -16.13 -5.11 -0.73
N ALA A 204 -15.75 -6.14 -1.49
CA ALA A 204 -15.14 -6.03 -2.81
C ALA A 204 -16.03 -5.18 -3.75
N ALA A 205 -17.33 -5.47 -3.80
CA ALA A 205 -18.27 -4.71 -4.63
C ALA A 205 -18.43 -3.25 -4.19
N LEU A 206 -18.40 -2.95 -2.89
CA LEU A 206 -18.44 -1.56 -2.38
C LEU A 206 -17.16 -0.78 -2.74
N VAL A 207 -16.00 -1.42 -2.66
CA VAL A 207 -14.72 -0.80 -3.03
C VAL A 207 -14.61 -0.61 -4.54
N ALA A 208 -15.09 -1.60 -5.31
CA ALA A 208 -15.23 -1.48 -6.76
C ALA A 208 -16.16 -0.32 -7.15
N ALA A 209 -17.25 -0.12 -6.42
CA ALA A 209 -18.14 1.01 -6.61
C ALA A 209 -17.41 2.35 -6.43
N LEU A 210 -16.64 2.52 -5.35
CA LEU A 210 -15.81 3.72 -5.14
C LEU A 210 -14.79 3.93 -6.27
N HIS A 211 -14.06 2.88 -6.66
CA HIS A 211 -13.13 2.93 -7.78
C HIS A 211 -13.83 3.36 -9.08
N ASN A 212 -14.99 2.76 -9.39
CA ASN A 212 -15.74 3.07 -10.60
C ASN A 212 -16.30 4.50 -10.58
N MET A 213 -16.63 5.06 -9.40
CA MET A 213 -16.98 6.48 -9.30
C MET A 213 -15.81 7.38 -9.67
N ILE A 214 -14.59 7.07 -9.20
CA ILE A 214 -13.37 7.82 -9.55
C ILE A 214 -13.14 7.78 -11.06
N VAL A 215 -13.22 6.58 -11.66
CA VAL A 215 -13.01 6.40 -13.10
C VAL A 215 -14.11 7.11 -13.91
N ALA A 216 -15.38 6.95 -13.54
CA ALA A 216 -16.50 7.50 -14.30
C ALA A 216 -16.59 9.03 -14.23
N LEU A 217 -16.24 9.62 -13.08
CA LEU A 217 -16.38 11.06 -12.92
C LEU A 217 -15.32 11.84 -13.68
N THR A 218 -14.12 11.27 -13.90
CA THR A 218 -12.93 11.94 -14.47
C THR A 218 -12.48 13.22 -13.75
N ASN A 219 -13.31 13.76 -12.86
CA ASN A 219 -13.10 14.93 -12.04
C ASN A 219 -12.24 14.52 -10.84
N THR A 220 -11.16 15.26 -10.63
CA THR A 220 -10.24 15.08 -9.52
C THR A 220 -10.90 15.33 -8.17
N SER A 221 -11.98 16.13 -8.08
CA SER A 221 -12.54 16.53 -6.78
C SER A 221 -13.10 15.38 -5.93
N PHE A 222 -13.81 14.42 -6.54
CA PHE A 222 -14.35 13.30 -5.76
C PHE A 222 -13.22 12.40 -5.25
N ALA A 223 -12.27 12.13 -6.13
CA ALA A 223 -11.21 11.21 -5.82
C ALA A 223 -10.18 11.86 -4.87
N ASP A 224 -10.04 13.19 -4.91
CA ASP A 224 -9.36 14.02 -3.91
C ASP A 224 -10.04 13.92 -2.54
N ASN A 225 -11.37 13.98 -2.47
CA ASN A 225 -12.12 13.74 -1.23
C ASN A 225 -11.84 12.33 -0.67
N VAL A 226 -11.79 11.30 -1.53
CA VAL A 226 -11.45 9.93 -1.12
C VAL A 226 -10.04 9.86 -0.54
N ALA A 227 -9.07 10.55 -1.16
CA ALA A 227 -7.70 10.59 -0.66
C ALA A 227 -7.54 11.39 0.65
N HIS A 228 -8.38 12.39 0.89
CA HIS A 228 -8.42 13.18 2.13
C HIS A 228 -9.15 12.49 3.30
N ASP A 229 -10.01 11.49 3.03
CA ASP A 229 -10.85 10.89 4.05
C ASP A 229 -10.09 9.86 4.90
N SER A 230 -9.58 10.31 6.05
CA SER A 230 -8.78 9.53 6.99
C SER A 230 -9.50 8.28 7.52
N MET A 231 -10.79 8.39 7.80
CA MET A 231 -11.58 7.30 8.38
C MET A 231 -11.86 6.24 7.33
N LEU A 232 -12.22 6.62 6.11
CA LEU A 232 -12.37 5.71 4.98
C LEU A 232 -11.08 4.95 4.70
N LEU A 233 -9.96 5.65 4.54
CA LEU A 233 -8.68 5.01 4.23
C LEU A 233 -8.21 4.08 5.35
N SER A 234 -8.35 4.49 6.61
CA SER A 234 -8.02 3.64 7.76
C SER A 234 -8.87 2.37 7.79
N VAL A 235 -10.17 2.49 7.50
CA VAL A 235 -11.08 1.34 7.45
C VAL A 235 -10.72 0.39 6.29
N LEU A 236 -10.44 0.93 5.10
CA LEU A 236 -10.01 0.14 3.95
C LEU A 236 -8.71 -0.62 4.25
N LEU A 237 -7.71 0.04 4.83
CA LEU A 237 -6.42 -0.57 5.17
C LEU A 237 -6.53 -1.62 6.27
N ARG A 238 -7.43 -1.42 7.26
CA ARG A 238 -7.73 -2.46 8.27
C ARG A 238 -8.38 -3.71 7.67
N TYR A 239 -9.17 -3.55 6.61
CA TYR A 239 -9.75 -4.68 5.87
C TYR A 239 -8.90 -5.13 4.69
N PHE A 240 -7.71 -4.55 4.47
CA PHE A 240 -6.83 -4.93 3.37
C PHE A 240 -6.35 -6.37 3.53
N VAL A 241 -5.90 -6.73 4.72
CA VAL A 241 -5.46 -8.09 5.03
C VAL A 241 -6.60 -8.85 5.68
N SER A 242 -7.08 -9.91 5.04
CA SER A 242 -7.98 -10.85 5.66
C SER A 242 -7.30 -11.45 6.90
N ALA A 243 -7.94 -11.34 8.07
CA ALA A 243 -7.45 -12.00 9.29
C ALA A 243 -7.28 -13.52 9.08
N GLU A 244 -8.08 -14.12 8.20
CA GLU A 244 -8.00 -15.53 7.83
C GLU A 244 -6.74 -15.81 6.99
N SER A 245 -6.38 -14.92 6.05
CA SER A 245 -5.15 -14.99 5.26
C SER A 245 -3.89 -14.86 6.12
N VAL A 246 -3.89 -13.96 7.13
CA VAL A 246 -2.77 -13.86 8.08
C VAL A 246 -2.64 -15.14 8.89
N VAL A 247 -3.75 -15.66 9.42
CA VAL A 247 -3.76 -16.89 10.22
C VAL A 247 -3.29 -18.09 9.39
N GLU A 248 -3.69 -18.17 8.12
CA GLU A 248 -3.25 -19.22 7.20
C GLU A 248 -1.76 -19.11 6.86
N SER A 249 -1.27 -17.90 6.60
CA SER A 249 0.16 -17.63 6.35
C SER A 249 1.03 -17.98 7.57
N LEU A 250 0.55 -17.67 8.78
CA LEU A 250 1.23 -18.03 10.03
C LEU A 250 1.24 -19.55 10.28
N LYS A 251 0.15 -20.25 9.93
CA LYS A 251 0.08 -21.73 9.98
C LYS A 251 1.03 -22.38 8.97
N LEU A 252 1.11 -21.82 7.76
CA LEU A 252 2.03 -22.29 6.73
C LEU A 252 3.49 -22.10 7.17
N ARG A 253 3.86 -20.96 7.75
CA ARG A 253 5.22 -20.75 8.30
C ARG A 253 5.57 -21.75 9.41
N THR A 254 4.65 -22.02 10.33
CA THR A 254 4.87 -23.02 11.39
C THR A 254 4.97 -24.46 10.88
N GLN A 255 4.41 -24.75 9.70
CA GLN A 255 4.54 -26.06 9.05
C GLN A 255 5.78 -26.15 8.15
N HIS A 256 6.19 -25.04 7.53
CA HIS A 256 7.34 -24.99 6.62
C HIS A 256 8.68 -25.09 7.35
N ASP A 257 8.74 -24.62 8.61
CA ASP A 257 9.89 -24.85 9.50
C ASP A 257 10.06 -26.34 9.88
N ALA A 258 9.07 -27.20 9.60
CA ALA A 258 9.10 -28.64 9.88
C ALA A 258 9.31 -29.52 8.64
N ALA A 259 9.27 -28.98 7.43
CA ALA A 259 9.35 -29.75 6.19
C ALA A 259 10.16 -29.01 5.10
N GLU A 260 11.49 -29.16 5.15
CA GLU A 260 12.36 -28.89 4.00
C GLU A 260 12.08 -29.93 2.90
N THR A 261 11.16 -29.69 1.96
CA THR A 261 11.23 -30.27 0.59
C THR A 261 10.06 -29.86 -0.31
N HIS A 262 10.43 -29.35 -1.49
CA HIS A 262 9.61 -29.10 -2.70
C HIS A 262 8.72 -27.84 -2.73
N GLU A 263 9.37 -26.70 -3.01
CA GLU A 263 8.77 -25.48 -3.57
C GLU A 263 8.19 -25.74 -4.96
N THR A 264 6.86 -25.71 -5.10
CA THR A 264 6.21 -25.52 -6.39
C THR A 264 5.89 -24.03 -6.56
N ASN A 265 6.62 -23.38 -7.46
CA ASN A 265 6.65 -21.94 -7.80
C ASN A 265 5.34 -21.35 -8.37
N THR A 266 4.19 -21.66 -7.78
CA THR A 266 2.93 -20.97 -8.09
C THR A 266 2.33 -20.42 -6.80
N GLU A 267 3.11 -19.63 -6.07
CA GLU A 267 2.57 -18.61 -5.16
C GLU A 267 1.96 -17.48 -6.01
N ALA A 268 0.99 -17.81 -6.85
CA ALA A 268 0.09 -16.80 -7.38
C ALA A 268 -0.58 -16.15 -6.18
N ASP A 269 -0.43 -14.83 -6.05
CA ASP A 269 -0.96 -14.03 -4.96
C ASP A 269 -2.39 -14.46 -4.64
N ASN A 270 -2.57 -15.16 -3.52
CA ASN A 270 -3.87 -15.66 -3.10
C ASN A 270 -4.66 -14.54 -2.40
N TRP A 271 -4.74 -13.39 -3.07
CA TRP A 271 -5.56 -12.27 -2.63
C TRP A 271 -7.02 -12.61 -2.90
N ASP A 272 -7.87 -12.36 -1.91
CA ASP A 272 -9.30 -12.41 -2.16
C ASP A 272 -9.75 -11.15 -2.92
N SER A 273 -10.94 -11.22 -3.52
CA SER A 273 -11.44 -10.11 -4.34
C SER A 273 -11.54 -8.78 -3.61
N ALA A 274 -11.72 -8.76 -2.29
CA ALA A 274 -11.75 -7.50 -1.55
C ALA A 274 -10.36 -6.89 -1.39
N THR A 275 -9.34 -7.71 -1.11
CA THR A 275 -7.94 -7.23 -1.11
C THR A 275 -7.55 -6.67 -2.47
N ASP A 276 -7.91 -7.37 -3.56
CA ASP A 276 -7.66 -6.90 -4.93
C ASP A 276 -8.31 -5.54 -5.20
N TRP A 277 -9.60 -5.39 -4.89
CA TRP A 277 -10.30 -4.12 -5.13
C TRP A 277 -9.80 -2.97 -4.26
N ILE A 278 -9.41 -3.23 -3.00
CA ILE A 278 -8.78 -2.20 -2.15
C ILE A 278 -7.43 -1.80 -2.74
N HIS A 279 -6.62 -2.77 -3.19
CA HIS A 279 -5.36 -2.49 -3.86
C HIS A 279 -5.56 -1.66 -5.13
N LEU A 280 -6.49 -2.04 -6.01
CA LEU A 280 -6.80 -1.32 -7.24
C LEU A 280 -7.26 0.12 -6.97
N LEU A 281 -8.10 0.34 -5.95
CA LEU A 281 -8.51 1.68 -5.53
C LEU A 281 -7.31 2.53 -5.08
N LEU A 282 -6.47 1.99 -4.18
CA LEU A 282 -5.29 2.70 -3.68
C LEU A 282 -4.26 2.97 -4.79
N ALA A 283 -4.03 1.99 -5.67
CA ALA A 283 -3.17 2.13 -6.84
C ALA A 283 -3.70 3.20 -7.80
N LYS A 284 -5.01 3.27 -8.03
CA LYS A 284 -5.60 4.31 -8.88
C LYS A 284 -5.40 5.71 -8.28
N LEU A 285 -5.62 5.88 -6.98
CA LEU A 285 -5.39 7.15 -6.27
C LEU A 285 -3.89 7.54 -6.30
N ALA A 286 -2.99 6.56 -6.17
CA ALA A 286 -1.55 6.79 -6.28
C ALA A 286 -1.12 7.18 -7.70
N LYS A 287 -1.67 6.54 -8.74
CA LYS A 287 -1.45 6.91 -10.16
C LYS A 287 -1.95 8.31 -10.48
N LEU A 288 -2.97 8.80 -9.78
CA LEU A 288 -3.43 10.19 -9.85
C LEU A 288 -2.53 11.18 -9.08
N GLY A 289 -1.49 10.70 -8.38
CA GLY A 289 -0.51 11.56 -7.69
C GLY A 289 -0.79 11.78 -6.21
N TRP A 290 -1.77 11.10 -5.64
CA TRP A 290 -2.21 11.39 -4.27
C TRP A 290 -1.56 10.53 -3.21
N LEU A 291 -0.48 9.82 -3.53
CA LEU A 291 0.27 9.05 -2.55
C LEU A 291 0.66 9.87 -1.29
N PRO A 292 1.16 11.12 -1.40
CA PRO A 292 1.47 11.92 -0.22
C PRO A 292 0.25 12.15 0.67
N LEU A 293 -0.91 12.36 0.04
CA LEU A 293 -2.15 12.63 0.71
C LEU A 293 -2.73 11.37 1.36
N LEU A 294 -2.75 10.24 0.65
CA LEU A 294 -3.18 8.94 1.20
C LEU A 294 -2.41 8.61 2.49
N TYR A 295 -1.08 8.73 2.46
CA TYR A 295 -0.24 8.44 3.61
C TYR A 295 -0.51 9.38 4.80
N ARG A 296 -0.70 10.66 4.51
CA ARG A 296 -0.97 11.71 5.50
C ARG A 296 -2.38 11.65 6.08
N SER A 297 -3.36 11.14 5.34
CA SER A 297 -4.73 10.99 5.81
C SER A 297 -4.86 9.81 6.78
N VAL A 298 -4.11 8.72 6.57
CA VAL A 298 -4.16 7.54 7.46
C VAL A 298 -3.53 7.84 8.82
N GLY A 299 -2.42 8.61 8.82
CA GLY A 299 -1.79 9.09 10.05
C GLY A 299 -2.17 10.54 10.35
N SER A 300 -1.53 11.10 11.37
CA SER A 300 -1.53 12.55 11.58
C SER A 300 -0.20 13.12 11.13
N CYS A 301 -0.21 14.21 10.37
CA CYS A 301 0.96 14.93 9.81
C CYS A 301 1.98 15.47 10.84
N SER A 302 1.92 15.08 12.11
CA SER A 302 2.83 15.62 13.12
C SER A 302 4.15 14.85 13.10
N VAL A 303 5.26 15.60 13.04
CA VAL A 303 6.66 15.16 12.86
C VAL A 303 7.16 14.18 13.95
N ASN A 304 6.37 13.93 15.01
CA ASN A 304 6.75 13.09 16.15
C ASN A 304 5.89 11.84 16.34
N ILE A 305 5.03 11.49 15.38
CA ILE A 305 4.05 10.41 15.58
C ILE A 305 4.58 9.09 14.99
N PRO A 306 4.44 7.98 15.73
CA PRO A 306 4.84 6.65 15.27
C PRO A 306 4.17 6.31 13.93
N VAL A 307 4.91 5.65 13.05
CA VAL A 307 4.36 5.08 11.81
C VAL A 307 3.25 4.12 12.20
N LEU A 308 2.03 4.37 11.69
CA LEU A 308 0.89 3.52 11.99
C LEU A 308 0.96 2.19 11.19
N PRO A 309 0.39 1.09 11.72
CA PRO A 309 0.28 -0.16 10.97
C PRO A 309 -0.36 0.03 9.60
N GLU A 310 -1.43 0.83 9.51
CA GLU A 310 -2.13 1.12 8.26
C GLU A 310 -1.24 1.87 7.25
N GLN A 311 -0.36 2.77 7.70
CA GLN A 311 0.61 3.44 6.83
C GLN A 311 1.61 2.45 6.24
N ASN A 312 2.08 1.48 7.04
CA ASN A 312 2.94 0.41 6.53
C ASN A 312 2.21 -0.50 5.53
N VAL A 313 0.95 -0.86 5.79
CA VAL A 313 0.14 -1.63 4.83
C VAL A 313 0.02 -0.88 3.51
N LEU A 314 -0.22 0.44 3.55
CA LEU A 314 -0.26 1.28 2.35
C LEU A 314 1.09 1.25 1.61
N LEU A 315 2.22 1.43 2.30
CA LEU A 315 3.55 1.38 1.69
C LEU A 315 3.82 0.01 1.03
N HIS A 316 3.45 -1.09 1.68
CA HIS A 316 3.58 -2.44 1.09
C HIS A 316 2.72 -2.61 -0.17
N CYS A 317 1.52 -2.02 -0.20
CA CYS A 317 0.71 -1.98 -1.43
C CYS A 317 1.44 -1.23 -2.54
N MET A 318 2.08 -0.09 -2.22
CA MET A 318 2.79 0.73 -3.20
C MET A 318 4.09 0.05 -3.69
N ALA A 319 4.77 -0.71 -2.83
CA ALA A 319 5.92 -1.52 -3.23
C ALA A 319 5.54 -2.54 -4.32
N ARG A 320 4.38 -3.19 -4.18
CA ARG A 320 3.86 -4.10 -5.21
C ARG A 320 3.55 -3.38 -6.54
N GLU A 321 2.97 -2.18 -6.50
CA GLU A 321 2.75 -1.39 -7.72
C GLU A 321 4.07 -0.96 -8.37
N ALA A 322 5.09 -0.63 -7.56
CA ALA A 322 6.44 -0.35 -8.04
C ALA A 322 7.06 -1.57 -8.76
N ASP A 323 6.94 -2.76 -8.19
CA ASP A 323 7.46 -3.98 -8.79
C ASP A 323 6.71 -4.34 -10.08
N SER A 324 5.37 -4.21 -10.09
CA SER A 324 4.53 -4.39 -11.27
C SER A 324 4.93 -3.44 -12.42
N PHE A 325 5.19 -2.18 -12.09
CA PHE A 325 5.70 -1.19 -13.03
C PHE A 325 7.05 -1.60 -13.64
N VAL A 326 8.03 -1.98 -12.81
CA VAL A 326 9.37 -2.39 -13.28
C VAL A 326 9.29 -3.64 -14.16
N MET A 327 8.48 -4.62 -13.77
CA MET A 327 8.28 -5.85 -14.54
C MET A 327 7.66 -5.56 -15.90
N GLY A 328 6.70 -4.65 -15.95
CA GLY A 328 6.03 -4.29 -17.18
C GLY A 328 6.83 -3.34 -18.09
N CYS A 329 7.76 -2.54 -17.55
CA CYS A 329 8.75 -1.84 -18.38
C CYS A 329 9.65 -2.82 -19.16
N SER A 330 9.87 -4.02 -18.61
CA SER A 330 10.66 -5.06 -19.29
C SER A 330 9.89 -5.76 -20.42
N SER A 331 8.56 -5.70 -20.43
CA SER A 331 7.71 -6.33 -21.44
C SER A 331 7.34 -5.42 -22.62
N ASN A 332 7.91 -4.21 -22.71
CA ASN A 332 7.60 -3.17 -23.72
C ASN A 332 6.12 -2.74 -23.76
N THR A 333 5.35 -2.96 -22.71
CA THR A 333 4.00 -2.39 -22.60
C THR A 333 4.11 -0.94 -22.11
N GLU A 334 3.38 -0.02 -22.73
CA GLU A 334 3.24 1.34 -22.21
C GLU A 334 2.54 1.28 -20.85
N ILE A 335 3.29 1.49 -19.78
CA ILE A 335 2.78 1.49 -18.41
C ILE A 335 3.06 2.87 -17.82
N SER A 336 2.01 3.48 -17.27
CA SER A 336 2.13 4.75 -16.56
C SER A 336 2.89 4.58 -15.25
N ASN A 337 3.63 5.62 -14.84
CA ASN A 337 4.32 5.61 -13.56
C ASN A 337 3.31 5.36 -12.42
N PRO A 338 3.58 4.44 -11.48
CA PRO A 338 2.62 4.05 -10.46
C PRO A 338 2.28 5.19 -9.49
N PHE A 339 3.10 6.25 -9.45
CA PHE A 339 2.91 7.40 -8.56
C PHE A 339 2.82 8.67 -9.41
N GLY A 340 1.60 9.12 -9.69
CA GLY A 340 1.31 10.34 -10.47
C GLY A 340 1.28 10.19 -11.99
N GLY A 341 1.50 9.00 -12.56
CA GLY A 341 1.55 8.82 -14.01
C GLY A 341 0.28 9.26 -14.75
N ASP A 342 -0.89 9.15 -14.12
CA ASP A 342 -2.16 9.63 -14.66
C ASP A 342 -2.44 11.11 -14.30
N GLY A 343 -1.79 11.64 -13.26
CA GLY A 343 -1.92 13.03 -12.81
C GLY A 343 -1.05 14.00 -13.64
N GLY A 344 0.13 13.55 -14.05
CA GLY A 344 1.11 14.37 -14.77
C GLY A 344 2.50 14.29 -14.14
N LEU A 345 3.46 14.94 -14.81
CA LEU A 345 4.86 14.93 -14.36
C LEU A 345 5.04 15.64 -13.00
N GLU A 346 4.25 16.68 -12.73
CA GLU A 346 4.34 17.45 -11.48
C GLU A 346 3.90 16.58 -10.29
N GLU A 347 2.73 15.96 -10.39
CA GLU A 347 2.16 15.02 -9.43
C GLU A 347 3.07 13.80 -9.21
N THR A 348 3.70 13.31 -10.27
CA THR A 348 4.74 12.28 -10.16
C THR A 348 5.91 12.79 -9.35
N ILE A 349 6.49 13.95 -9.68
CA ILE A 349 7.63 14.50 -8.93
C ILE A 349 7.27 14.70 -7.45
N GLU A 350 6.10 15.25 -7.14
CA GLU A 350 5.63 15.45 -5.76
C GLU A 350 5.54 14.13 -4.98
N SER A 351 5.04 13.07 -5.61
CA SER A 351 4.95 11.75 -4.98
C SER A 351 6.33 11.17 -4.62
N TYR A 352 7.32 11.32 -5.50
CA TYR A 352 8.68 10.86 -5.23
C TYR A 352 9.42 11.76 -4.24
N VAL A 353 9.22 13.08 -4.28
CA VAL A 353 9.78 14.01 -3.29
C VAL A 353 9.24 13.67 -1.90
N PHE A 354 7.95 13.35 -1.80
CA PHE A 354 7.34 12.86 -0.57
C PHE A 354 7.99 11.57 -0.07
N LEU A 355 8.13 10.54 -0.92
CA LEU A 355 8.78 9.28 -0.54
C LEU A 355 10.24 9.48 -0.10
N ALA A 356 11.00 10.31 -0.80
CA ALA A 356 12.38 10.65 -0.45
C ALA A 356 12.49 11.40 0.89
N THR A 357 11.55 12.30 1.16
CA THR A 357 11.45 13.01 2.44
C THR A 357 11.10 12.04 3.57
N LEU A 358 10.11 11.17 3.36
CA LEU A 358 9.72 10.14 4.31
C LEU A 358 10.90 9.19 4.64
N ALA A 359 11.65 8.75 3.63
CA ALA A 359 12.84 7.93 3.83
C ALA A 359 13.87 8.64 4.72
N THR A 360 14.09 9.94 4.49
CA THR A 360 15.02 10.76 5.28
C THR A 360 14.57 10.89 6.73
N GLU A 361 13.29 11.17 6.96
CA GLU A 361 12.70 11.29 8.30
C GLU A 361 12.79 9.97 9.08
N LEU A 362 12.38 8.86 8.47
CA LEU A 362 12.44 7.55 9.10
C LEU A 362 13.89 7.13 9.39
N SER A 363 14.82 7.40 8.47
CA SER A 363 16.25 7.12 8.70
C SER A 363 16.79 7.90 9.88
N SER A 364 16.45 9.18 10.01
CA SER A 364 16.87 10.02 11.15
C SER A 364 16.36 9.44 12.47
N ILE A 365 15.09 9.02 12.52
CA ILE A 365 14.49 8.37 13.70
C ILE A 365 15.24 7.08 14.05
N ILE A 366 15.58 6.24 13.06
CA ILE A 366 16.33 5.00 13.29
C ILE A 366 17.74 5.29 13.80
N GLN A 367 18.45 6.27 13.21
CA GLN A 367 19.82 6.61 13.58
C GLN A 367 19.94 7.25 14.98
N HIS A 368 18.92 7.98 15.42
CA HIS A 368 18.91 8.61 16.75
C HIS A 368 18.48 7.67 17.88
N LYS A 369 17.98 6.47 17.57
CA LYS A 369 17.64 5.48 18.59
C LYS A 369 18.92 4.97 19.26
N LYS A 370 19.01 5.19 20.57
CA LYS A 370 20.03 4.53 21.39
C LYS A 370 19.78 3.02 21.33
N PRO A 371 20.83 2.19 21.21
CA PRO A 371 20.69 0.74 21.32
C PRO A 371 19.95 0.44 22.62
N ALA A 372 18.80 -0.22 22.52
CA ALA A 372 17.90 -0.43 23.65
C ALA A 372 18.69 -1.01 24.82
N THR A 373 18.81 -0.25 25.91
CA THR A 373 19.19 -0.83 27.19
C THR A 373 18.15 -1.91 27.49
N ILE A 374 18.61 -3.13 27.81
CA ILE A 374 17.93 -4.45 27.83
C ILE A 374 16.54 -4.50 28.51
N VAL A 375 16.06 -3.40 29.12
CA VAL A 375 14.76 -3.26 29.79
C VAL A 375 13.81 -2.35 28.98
N GLY A 376 13.73 -2.55 27.67
CA GLY A 376 12.71 -1.90 26.84
C GLY A 376 11.32 -2.53 27.09
N SER A 377 10.27 -1.71 27.12
CA SER A 377 8.89 -2.21 27.15
C SER A 377 8.53 -2.89 25.82
N THR A 378 7.58 -3.83 25.82
CA THR A 378 7.14 -4.55 24.61
C THR A 378 6.65 -3.62 23.50
N ASP A 379 6.14 -2.45 23.87
CA ASP A 379 5.51 -1.50 22.95
C ASP A 379 6.55 -0.74 22.11
N GLU A 380 7.70 -0.35 22.70
CA GLU A 380 8.80 0.29 21.97
C GLU A 380 9.35 -0.64 20.87
N SER A 381 9.40 -1.95 21.13
CA SER A 381 9.85 -2.93 20.13
C SER A 381 8.94 -2.99 18.91
N PHE A 382 7.63 -2.86 19.11
CA PHE A 382 6.66 -2.90 18.01
C PHE A 382 6.75 -1.63 17.16
N GLU A 383 6.79 -0.45 17.79
CA GLU A 383 6.95 0.83 17.08
C GLU A 383 8.26 0.88 16.29
N ASN A 384 9.36 0.36 16.87
CA ASN A 384 10.64 0.26 16.17
C ASN A 384 10.54 -0.61 14.92
N SER A 385 9.89 -1.77 15.03
CA SER A 385 9.67 -2.68 13.92
C SER A 385 8.82 -2.04 12.81
N LEU A 386 7.82 -1.23 13.18
CA LEU A 386 7.02 -0.48 12.21
C LEU A 386 7.84 0.58 11.48
N ILE A 387 8.66 1.35 12.18
CA ILE A 387 9.51 2.38 11.59
C ILE A 387 10.55 1.76 10.64
N GLU A 388 11.19 0.67 11.05
CA GLU A 388 12.15 -0.06 10.21
C GLU A 388 11.48 -0.67 8.98
N SER A 389 10.32 -1.32 9.15
CA SER A 389 9.53 -1.84 8.03
C SER A 389 9.16 -0.73 7.05
N GLY A 390 8.65 0.40 7.54
CA GLY A 390 8.29 1.53 6.70
C GLY A 390 9.48 2.08 5.92
N TYR A 391 10.62 2.26 6.60
CA TYR A 391 11.84 2.76 5.98
C TYR A 391 12.33 1.84 4.86
N VAL A 392 12.45 0.54 5.14
CA VAL A 392 12.87 -0.47 4.17
C VAL A 392 11.92 -0.50 2.97
N THR A 393 10.61 -0.46 3.22
CA THR A 393 9.60 -0.50 2.14
C THR A 393 9.69 0.74 1.25
N VAL A 394 9.92 1.92 1.82
CA VAL A 394 10.14 3.15 1.04
C VAL A 394 11.42 3.06 0.21
N LEU A 395 12.51 2.50 0.78
CA LEU A 395 13.73 2.25 0.02
C LEU A 395 13.48 1.28 -1.15
N ASP A 396 12.68 0.24 -0.94
CA ASP A 396 12.33 -0.74 -1.97
C ASP A 396 11.52 -0.09 -3.10
N ILE A 397 10.50 0.71 -2.76
CA ILE A 397 9.74 1.50 -3.75
C ILE A 397 10.68 2.38 -4.58
N LEU A 398 11.52 3.19 -3.91
CA LEU A 398 12.39 4.16 -4.56
C LEU A 398 13.47 3.45 -5.41
N ARG A 399 14.11 2.40 -4.89
CA ARG A 399 15.18 1.72 -5.63
C ARG A 399 14.65 0.97 -6.85
N SER A 400 13.48 0.34 -6.75
CA SER A 400 12.86 -0.39 -7.87
C SER A 400 12.48 0.60 -8.98
N THR A 401 11.67 1.61 -8.66
CA THR A 401 11.15 2.55 -9.65
C THR A 401 12.23 3.45 -10.28
N LEU A 402 13.18 3.97 -9.49
CA LEU A 402 14.25 4.83 -10.01
C LEU A 402 15.33 4.06 -10.79
N GLY A 403 15.26 2.73 -10.79
CA GLY A 403 16.11 1.86 -11.60
C GLY A 403 15.71 1.81 -13.08
N VAL A 404 14.50 2.27 -13.44
CA VAL A 404 14.01 2.28 -14.82
C VAL A 404 14.75 3.36 -15.63
N ASP A 405 15.30 2.97 -16.79
CA ASP A 405 16.02 3.88 -17.69
C ASP A 405 15.07 4.53 -18.71
N ASP A 406 14.23 5.44 -18.23
CA ASP A 406 13.34 6.25 -19.06
C ASP A 406 13.54 7.76 -18.83
N ALA A 407 12.95 8.58 -19.71
CA ALA A 407 13.08 10.04 -19.66
C ALA A 407 12.44 10.67 -18.42
N VAL A 408 11.27 10.16 -18.01
CA VAL A 408 10.53 10.64 -16.82
C VAL A 408 11.35 10.35 -15.56
N THR A 409 11.84 9.12 -15.41
CA THR A 409 12.70 8.71 -14.29
C THR A 409 14.01 9.50 -14.26
N GLY A 410 14.57 9.87 -15.42
CA GLY A 410 15.66 10.84 -15.53
C GLY A 410 15.34 12.20 -14.89
N VAL A 411 14.16 12.76 -15.17
CA VAL A 411 13.69 14.04 -14.59
C VAL A 411 13.41 13.91 -13.10
N ILE A 412 12.83 12.80 -12.64
CA ILE A 412 12.58 12.54 -11.22
C ILE A 412 13.91 12.55 -10.45
N ARG A 413 14.92 11.79 -10.89
CA ARG A 413 16.24 11.74 -10.25
C ARG A 413 16.88 13.12 -10.09
N GLN A 414 16.80 13.95 -11.13
CA GLN A 414 17.33 15.32 -11.08
C GLN A 414 16.57 16.19 -10.08
N ASN A 415 15.24 16.08 -10.02
CA ASN A 415 14.43 16.84 -9.06
C ASN A 415 14.68 16.39 -7.62
N LEU A 416 14.77 15.08 -7.37
CA LEU A 416 15.09 14.54 -6.05
C LEU A 416 16.45 15.06 -5.55
N GLY A 417 17.46 15.13 -6.41
CA GLY A 417 18.77 15.72 -6.08
C GLY A 417 18.73 17.21 -5.75
N LYS A 418 17.79 17.95 -6.33
CA LYS A 418 17.62 19.40 -6.08
C LYS A 418 16.81 19.68 -4.83
N GLN A 419 15.76 18.89 -4.60
CA GLN A 419 14.73 19.20 -3.62
C GLN A 419 14.90 18.45 -2.29
N THR A 420 15.70 17.38 -2.26
CA THR A 420 15.81 16.50 -1.08
C THR A 420 17.27 16.24 -0.71
N SER A 421 17.48 15.70 0.50
CA SER A 421 18.78 15.22 0.98
C SER A 421 18.94 13.69 0.88
N LEU A 422 18.14 13.02 0.04
CA LEU A 422 18.05 11.56 0.02
C LEU A 422 19.42 10.88 -0.20
N VAL A 423 20.22 11.37 -1.16
CA VAL A 423 21.54 10.80 -1.47
C VAL A 423 22.49 10.96 -0.27
N GLN A 424 22.48 12.14 0.34
CA GLN A 424 23.32 12.47 1.48
C GLN A 424 22.99 11.58 2.68
N GLU A 425 21.70 11.43 2.99
CA GLU A 425 21.23 10.63 4.13
C GLU A 425 21.41 9.14 3.91
N CYS A 426 21.19 8.63 2.69
CA CYS A 426 21.51 7.24 2.35
C CYS A 426 23.02 6.96 2.50
N ALA A 427 23.88 7.88 2.06
CA ALA A 427 25.33 7.73 2.20
C ALA A 427 25.78 7.76 3.66
N LYS A 428 25.23 8.66 4.49
CA LYS A 428 25.50 8.70 5.93
C LYS A 428 25.05 7.41 6.60
N TYR A 429 23.85 6.93 6.30
CA TYR A 429 23.34 5.72 6.93
C TYR A 429 24.13 4.48 6.51
N LEU A 430 24.48 4.36 5.23
CA LEU A 430 25.39 3.32 4.74
C LEU A 430 26.74 3.36 5.47
N GLY A 431 27.24 4.56 5.77
CA GLY A 431 28.44 4.77 6.55
C GLY A 431 28.32 4.27 7.98
N ASN A 432 27.22 4.60 8.67
CA ASN A 432 26.97 4.14 10.03
C ASN A 432 26.88 2.62 10.11
N ILE A 433 26.21 1.97 9.15
CA ILE A 433 26.13 0.50 9.09
C ILE A 433 27.52 -0.09 8.83
N THR A 434 28.27 0.49 7.89
CA THR A 434 29.64 0.06 7.57
C THR A 434 30.58 0.15 8.77
N ASP A 435 30.47 1.22 9.58
CA ASP A 435 31.26 1.39 10.80
C ASP A 435 30.84 0.40 11.88
N MET A 436 29.52 0.18 12.07
CA MET A 436 29.02 -0.85 12.99
C MET A 436 29.53 -2.24 12.64
N LEU A 437 29.55 -2.59 11.36
CA LEU A 437 30.09 -3.86 10.89
C LEU A 437 31.60 -3.92 11.09
N ALA A 438 32.32 -2.84 10.85
CA ALA A 438 33.76 -2.77 11.07
C ALA A 438 34.13 -2.97 12.54
N GLU A 439 33.35 -2.40 13.47
CA GLU A 439 33.48 -2.64 14.91
C GLU A 439 33.31 -4.13 15.24
N GLN A 440 32.33 -4.81 14.65
CA GLN A 440 32.13 -6.26 14.81
C GLN A 440 33.29 -7.09 14.21
N VAL A 441 33.98 -6.55 13.20
CA VAL A 441 35.14 -7.17 12.53
C VAL A 441 36.43 -6.95 13.31
N SER A 442 36.53 -5.96 14.21
CA SER A 442 37.80 -5.66 14.91
C SER A 442 38.42 -6.86 15.65
N GLU A 443 37.63 -7.92 15.92
CA GLU A 443 38.07 -9.18 16.51
C GLU A 443 38.05 -10.39 15.53
N LYS A 444 37.62 -10.24 14.27
CA LYS A 444 37.35 -11.33 13.31
C LYS A 444 37.78 -10.96 11.88
N ARG A 445 37.88 -11.94 10.95
CA ARG A 445 38.11 -11.59 9.53
C ARG A 445 36.81 -11.04 8.91
N ALA A 446 36.90 -10.11 7.97
CA ALA A 446 35.73 -9.56 7.27
C ALA A 446 34.83 -10.65 6.64
N ARG A 447 35.43 -11.73 6.13
CA ARG A 447 34.71 -12.90 5.57
C ARG A 447 33.92 -13.71 6.62
N ASP A 448 34.22 -13.53 7.90
CA ASP A 448 33.58 -14.23 9.01
C ASP A 448 32.38 -13.43 9.58
N VAL A 449 32.15 -12.21 9.08
CA VAL A 449 30.98 -11.40 9.44
C VAL A 449 29.73 -12.06 8.89
N ARG A 450 28.81 -12.41 9.78
CA ARG A 450 27.48 -12.90 9.42
C ARG A 450 26.50 -11.75 9.50
N LEU A 451 26.05 -11.30 8.33
CA LEU A 451 24.96 -10.34 8.22
C LEU A 451 23.63 -11.06 8.37
N THR A 452 22.73 -10.52 9.19
CA THR A 452 21.33 -10.95 9.23
C THR A 452 20.64 -10.67 7.89
N ALA A 453 19.55 -11.36 7.59
CA ALA A 453 18.78 -11.14 6.35
C ALA A 453 18.32 -9.67 6.22
N THR A 454 17.91 -9.05 7.33
CA THR A 454 17.51 -7.64 7.39
C THR A 454 18.67 -6.71 7.07
N GLU A 455 19.87 -6.94 7.63
CA GLU A 455 21.07 -6.15 7.33
C GLU A 455 21.50 -6.28 5.87
N GLN A 456 21.46 -7.50 5.31
CA GLN A 456 21.77 -7.75 3.90
C GLN A 456 20.82 -7.00 2.98
N HIS A 457 19.51 -7.06 3.27
CA HIS A 457 18.48 -6.37 2.50
C HIS A 457 18.69 -4.85 2.57
N LEU A 458 18.84 -4.30 3.78
CA LEU A 458 19.04 -2.86 3.98
C LEU A 458 20.29 -2.34 3.27
N LEU A 459 21.44 -3.01 3.41
CA LEU A 459 22.67 -2.64 2.70
C LEU A 459 22.49 -2.65 1.18
N THR A 460 21.87 -3.70 0.66
CA THR A 460 21.62 -3.84 -0.77
C THR A 460 20.67 -2.75 -1.26
N SER A 461 19.61 -2.44 -0.51
CA SER A 461 18.64 -1.39 -0.86
C SER A 461 19.27 -0.01 -0.87
N LEU A 462 20.11 0.32 0.11
CA LEU A 462 20.85 1.59 0.16
C LEU A 462 21.80 1.74 -1.03
N VAL A 463 22.62 0.72 -1.31
CA VAL A 463 23.60 0.74 -2.42
C VAL A 463 22.89 0.83 -3.77
N CYS A 464 21.84 0.04 -3.97
CA CYS A 464 21.02 0.06 -5.18
C CYS A 464 20.40 1.45 -5.40
N LEU A 465 19.77 2.03 -4.35
CA LEU A 465 19.17 3.36 -4.44
C LEU A 465 20.20 4.45 -4.77
N ILE A 466 21.36 4.46 -4.09
CA ILE A 466 22.45 5.41 -4.38
C ILE A 466 22.89 5.28 -5.85
N GLY A 467 23.09 4.04 -6.32
CA GLY A 467 23.46 3.75 -7.70
C GLY A 467 22.43 4.25 -8.72
N ASN A 468 21.15 4.02 -8.46
CA ASN A 468 20.05 4.42 -9.33
C ASN A 468 19.89 5.94 -9.36
N MET A 469 20.05 6.61 -8.21
CA MET A 469 20.06 8.07 -8.11
C MET A 469 21.20 8.73 -8.89
N CYS A 470 22.38 8.11 -8.95
CA CYS A 470 23.54 8.63 -9.67
C CYS A 470 23.48 8.40 -11.19
N HIS A 471 22.67 7.44 -11.66
CA HIS A 471 22.64 7.05 -13.07
C HIS A 471 22.26 8.23 -13.98
N LYS A 472 23.17 8.56 -14.91
CA LYS A 472 23.05 9.71 -15.86
C LYS A 472 22.70 11.05 -15.19
N SER A 473 23.05 11.24 -13.92
CA SER A 473 22.75 12.45 -13.16
C SER A 473 24.02 13.02 -12.53
N LYS A 474 24.73 13.89 -13.28
CA LYS A 474 25.98 14.52 -12.81
C LYS A 474 25.79 15.23 -11.47
N GLN A 475 24.66 15.92 -11.30
CA GLN A 475 24.34 16.58 -10.04
C GLN A 475 24.31 15.60 -8.85
N ASN A 476 23.66 14.44 -9.00
CA ASN A 476 23.57 13.46 -7.91
C ASN A 476 24.91 12.76 -7.66
N GLN A 477 25.68 12.51 -8.72
CA GLN A 477 27.05 12.01 -8.61
C GLN A 477 27.93 12.98 -7.82
N ASP A 478 27.82 14.29 -8.07
CA ASP A 478 28.54 15.33 -7.33
C ASP A 478 28.05 15.43 -5.88
N LEU A 479 26.74 15.34 -5.63
CA LEU A 479 26.19 15.30 -4.27
C LEU A 479 26.77 14.13 -3.47
N LEU A 480 26.86 12.94 -4.05
CA LEU A 480 27.45 11.78 -3.39
C LEU A 480 28.93 12.04 -3.01
N ARG A 481 29.72 12.60 -3.94
CA ARG A 481 31.14 12.95 -3.69
C ARG A 481 31.30 14.06 -2.65
N LEU A 482 30.42 15.05 -2.62
CA LEU A 482 30.51 16.19 -1.71
C LEU A 482 29.90 15.91 -0.32
N THR A 483 29.13 14.83 -0.18
CA THR A 483 28.53 14.44 1.10
C THR A 483 29.63 14.00 2.06
N VAL A 484 29.77 14.73 3.17
CA VAL A 484 30.62 14.30 4.28
C VAL A 484 29.87 13.28 5.12
N VAL A 485 30.49 12.11 5.30
CA VAL A 485 30.00 11.02 6.15
C VAL A 485 30.87 10.97 7.40
N PRO A 486 30.35 11.40 8.57
CA PRO A 486 31.12 11.37 9.80
C PRO A 486 31.38 9.91 10.22
N PRO A 487 32.58 9.59 10.74
CA PRO A 487 32.79 8.30 11.37
C PRO A 487 31.91 8.20 12.62
N LYS A 488 31.48 6.99 12.95
CA LYS A 488 30.78 6.73 14.21
C LYS A 488 31.70 7.10 15.39
N LEU A 489 31.27 8.08 16.19
CA LEU A 489 32.01 8.51 17.39
C LEU A 489 31.93 7.41 18.44
N ASP A 490 33.07 6.81 18.79
CA ASP A 490 33.13 5.88 19.90
C ASP A 490 32.96 6.64 21.23
N ILE A 491 31.75 6.59 21.78
CA ILE A 491 31.40 7.23 23.06
C ILE A 491 32.24 6.64 24.21
N LYS A 492 32.84 5.45 24.04
CA LYS A 492 33.60 4.77 25.10
C LYS A 492 35.06 5.19 25.17
N SER A 493 35.66 5.72 24.10
CA SER A 493 37.02 6.25 24.14
C SER A 493 37.01 7.70 24.61
N ASN A 494 37.32 7.95 25.88
CA ASN A 494 37.61 9.31 26.39
C ASN A 494 38.84 9.96 25.70
N ASP A 495 39.54 9.21 24.85
CA ASP A 495 40.66 9.70 24.07
C ASP A 495 40.15 10.46 22.83
N ARG A 496 40.13 11.79 22.94
CA ARG A 496 39.70 12.73 21.87
C ARG A 496 40.62 12.72 20.64
N THR A 497 41.47 11.72 20.49
CA THR A 497 42.49 11.59 19.45
C THR A 497 42.10 10.60 18.35
N ASN A 498 40.95 9.93 18.44
CA ASN A 498 40.39 9.13 17.33
C ASN A 498 39.83 10.05 16.22
N SER A 499 40.75 10.68 15.49
CA SER A 499 40.50 11.40 14.24
C SER A 499 40.26 10.41 13.11
N GLY A 500 39.14 9.67 13.16
CA GLY A 500 38.65 9.03 11.95
C GLY A 500 38.51 10.12 10.90
N GLU A 501 39.33 10.07 9.84
CA GLU A 501 39.26 11.09 8.79
C GLU A 501 37.86 11.05 8.20
N ALA A 502 37.23 12.23 8.13
CA ALA A 502 35.90 12.34 7.56
C ALA A 502 35.95 11.86 6.11
N ARG A 503 35.19 10.81 5.79
CA ARG A 503 35.12 10.25 4.44
C ARG A 503 33.94 10.87 3.69
N ASN A 504 33.98 10.84 2.37
CA ASN A 504 32.83 11.25 1.58
C ASN A 504 31.88 10.05 1.28
N GLY A 505 30.73 10.35 0.69
CA GLY A 505 29.74 9.34 0.30
C GLY A 505 30.27 8.32 -0.71
N LEU A 506 31.14 8.76 -1.64
CA LEU A 506 31.78 7.88 -2.62
C LEU A 506 32.75 6.88 -1.96
N HIS A 507 33.56 7.33 -1.01
CA HIS A 507 34.41 6.44 -0.19
C HIS A 507 33.57 5.44 0.60
N THR A 508 32.44 5.88 1.15
CA THR A 508 31.53 5.00 1.90
C THR A 508 30.94 3.90 1.03
N LEU A 509 30.51 4.25 -0.20
CA LEU A 509 30.04 3.29 -1.19
C LEU A 509 31.12 2.26 -1.55
N LEU A 510 32.37 2.69 -1.73
CA LEU A 510 33.50 1.79 -2.01
C LEU A 510 33.79 0.87 -0.81
N SER A 511 33.84 1.42 0.41
CA SER A 511 34.11 0.65 1.62
C SER A 511 33.09 -0.46 1.88
N CYS A 512 31.81 -0.25 1.56
CA CYS A 512 30.79 -1.27 1.80
C CYS A 512 31.02 -2.56 0.97
N THR A 513 31.77 -2.47 -0.14
CA THR A 513 32.08 -3.65 -0.99
C THR A 513 32.96 -4.68 -0.28
N ALA A 514 33.63 -4.30 0.82
CA ALA A 514 34.37 -5.23 1.67
C ALA A 514 33.48 -6.34 2.26
N TYR A 515 32.17 -6.10 2.39
CA TYR A 515 31.19 -7.06 2.91
C TYR A 515 30.50 -7.89 1.82
N ALA A 516 30.92 -7.77 0.56
CA ALA A 516 30.36 -8.52 -0.57
C ALA A 516 30.45 -10.04 -0.43
N THR A 517 31.37 -10.57 0.37
CA THR A 517 31.45 -12.02 0.66
C THR A 517 30.32 -12.51 1.56
N SER A 518 29.77 -11.61 2.37
CA SER A 518 28.68 -11.91 3.31
C SER A 518 27.29 -11.59 2.73
N CYS A 519 27.25 -10.88 1.60
CA CYS A 519 26.02 -10.57 0.86
C CYS A 519 26.34 -10.56 -0.65
N PHE A 520 26.01 -11.65 -1.36
CA PHE A 520 26.33 -11.77 -2.78
C PHE A 520 25.70 -10.66 -3.62
N THR A 521 24.43 -10.31 -3.34
CA THR A 521 23.69 -9.26 -4.04
C THR A 521 24.33 -7.88 -3.89
N LEU A 522 24.98 -7.61 -2.75
CA LEU A 522 25.73 -6.38 -2.50
C LEU A 522 26.92 -6.24 -3.47
N ARG A 523 27.51 -7.36 -3.90
CA ARG A 523 28.62 -7.35 -4.88
C ARG A 523 28.17 -6.78 -6.22
N GLU A 524 27.06 -7.30 -6.75
CA GLU A 524 26.54 -6.93 -8.07
C GLU A 524 26.06 -5.47 -8.07
N TRP A 525 25.26 -5.10 -7.07
CA TRP A 525 24.78 -3.73 -6.93
C TRP A 525 25.91 -2.75 -6.60
N GLY A 526 26.92 -3.16 -5.84
CA GLY A 526 28.11 -2.34 -5.57
C GLY A 526 28.82 -1.94 -6.86
N VAL A 527 29.05 -2.90 -7.78
CA VAL A 527 29.67 -2.62 -9.09
C VAL A 527 28.80 -1.65 -9.91
N ILE A 528 27.49 -1.88 -9.96
CA ILE A 528 26.56 -1.01 -10.71
C ILE A 528 26.53 0.40 -10.13
N ALA A 529 26.46 0.53 -8.81
CA ALA A 529 26.42 1.82 -8.14
C ALA A 529 27.71 2.62 -8.34
N ILE A 530 28.87 1.96 -8.22
CA ILE A 530 30.17 2.58 -8.49
C ILE A 530 30.26 3.03 -9.95
N ARG A 531 29.88 2.18 -10.90
CA ARG A 531 29.85 2.56 -12.33
C ARG A 531 29.00 3.81 -12.53
N ASN A 532 27.76 3.82 -12.03
CA ASN A 532 26.84 4.94 -12.19
C ASN A 532 27.34 6.22 -11.50
N ALA A 533 28.09 6.10 -10.39
CA ALA A 533 28.70 7.23 -9.70
C ALA A 533 29.89 7.85 -10.46
N LEU A 534 30.59 7.07 -11.30
CA LEU A 534 31.79 7.48 -12.03
C LEU A 534 31.54 7.79 -13.51
N GLU A 535 30.47 7.28 -14.09
CA GLU A 535 30.16 7.40 -15.50
C GLU A 535 30.03 8.87 -15.92
N ALA A 536 30.87 9.27 -16.88
CA ALA A 536 30.97 10.63 -17.40
C ALA A 536 31.24 11.74 -16.34
N ASN A 537 31.83 11.39 -15.20
CA ASN A 537 32.16 12.33 -14.13
C ASN A 537 33.67 12.26 -13.78
N LEU A 538 34.44 13.17 -14.38
CA LEU A 538 35.90 13.21 -14.21
C LEU A 538 36.30 13.55 -12.77
N GLU A 539 35.50 14.37 -12.10
CA GLU A 539 35.75 14.78 -10.72
C GLU A 539 35.62 13.60 -9.74
N ASN A 540 34.62 12.73 -9.95
CA ASN A 540 34.49 11.50 -9.17
C ASN A 540 35.56 10.47 -9.54
N GLN A 541 35.92 10.35 -10.83
CA GLN A 541 37.01 9.48 -11.27
C GLN A 541 38.36 9.88 -10.67
N ALA A 542 38.64 11.17 -10.56
CA ALA A 542 39.86 11.69 -9.94
C ALA A 542 39.96 11.27 -8.47
N VAL A 543 38.87 11.40 -7.69
CA VAL A 543 38.84 10.94 -6.29
C VAL A 543 39.18 9.46 -6.17
N VAL A 544 38.63 8.61 -7.05
CA VAL A 544 38.93 7.17 -7.02
C VAL A 544 40.37 6.88 -7.45
N ALA A 545 40.91 7.63 -8.41
CA ALA A 545 42.29 7.49 -8.88
C ALA A 545 43.33 7.89 -7.80
N GLU A 546 42.96 8.76 -6.87
CA GLU A 546 43.79 9.16 -5.73
C GLU A 546 43.80 8.12 -4.59
N LEU A 547 42.90 7.13 -4.61
CA LEU A 547 42.88 6.09 -3.59
C LEU A 547 44.13 5.21 -3.69
N VAL A 548 44.87 5.18 -2.59
CA VAL A 548 46.02 4.29 -2.42
C VAL A 548 45.53 2.98 -1.82
N ALA A 549 46.04 1.86 -2.34
CA ALA A 549 45.77 0.55 -1.73
C ALA A 549 46.25 0.57 -0.27
N GLN A 550 45.40 0.12 0.66
CA GLN A 550 45.83 -0.08 2.03
C GLN A 550 46.99 -1.09 2.07
N ASP A 551 47.94 -0.86 2.98
CA ASP A 551 49.01 -1.81 3.23
C ASP A 551 48.41 -3.20 3.52
N PRO A 552 49.07 -4.27 3.07
CA PRO A 552 48.53 -5.60 3.20
C PRO A 552 48.35 -5.95 4.67
N VAL A 553 47.15 -6.44 5.03
CA VAL A 553 46.83 -6.80 6.41
C VAL A 553 47.64 -8.03 6.81
N GLN A 554 48.63 -7.82 7.67
CA GLN A 554 49.44 -8.87 8.27
C GLN A 554 48.62 -9.57 9.36
N SER A 555 47.92 -10.66 9.02
CA SER A 555 47.13 -11.42 10.01
C SER A 555 48.02 -12.26 10.94
N ALA A 556 47.57 -12.49 12.17
CA ALA A 556 48.28 -13.34 13.15
C ALA A 556 48.59 -14.74 12.60
N ASP A 557 47.73 -15.32 11.76
CA ASP A 557 47.97 -16.61 11.11
C ASP A 557 49.15 -16.56 10.12
N LEU A 558 49.28 -15.46 9.37
CA LEU A 558 50.37 -15.24 8.42
C LEU A 558 51.68 -15.02 9.18
N GLU A 559 51.62 -14.29 10.29
CA GLU A 559 52.75 -14.09 11.19
C GLU A 559 53.20 -15.41 11.86
N HIS A 560 52.26 -16.23 12.36
CA HIS A 560 52.53 -17.58 12.87
C HIS A 560 53.11 -18.52 11.81
N ALA A 561 52.67 -18.37 10.56
CA ALA A 561 53.23 -19.10 9.42
C ALA A 561 54.62 -18.59 9.01
N GLY A 562 55.13 -17.52 9.62
CA GLY A 562 56.38 -16.87 9.24
C GLY A 562 56.31 -16.27 7.85
N ILE A 563 55.15 -15.76 7.43
CA ILE A 563 54.91 -15.18 6.11
C ILE A 563 54.56 -13.70 6.27
N ARG A 564 55.37 -12.82 5.68
CA ARG A 564 55.08 -11.40 5.53
C ARG A 564 54.48 -11.13 4.16
N VAL A 565 53.36 -10.43 4.13
CA VAL A 565 52.75 -9.95 2.90
C VAL A 565 53.23 -8.52 2.67
N THR A 566 53.78 -8.23 1.50
CA THR A 566 54.11 -6.86 1.08
C THR A 566 53.39 -6.55 -0.22
N LEU A 567 52.91 -5.31 -0.34
CA LEU A 567 52.30 -4.80 -1.56
C LEU A 567 53.30 -3.85 -2.21
N ASP A 568 53.62 -4.06 -3.48
CA ASP A 568 54.48 -3.13 -4.20
C ASP A 568 53.70 -1.88 -4.66
N VAL A 569 54.42 -0.86 -5.15
CA VAL A 569 53.85 0.38 -5.72
C VAL A 569 52.94 0.16 -6.94
N LYS A 570 52.89 -1.06 -7.49
CA LYS A 570 51.99 -1.45 -8.59
C LYS A 570 50.79 -2.25 -8.10
N GLY A 571 50.62 -2.42 -6.79
CA GLY A 571 49.56 -3.23 -6.18
C GLY A 571 49.80 -4.74 -6.29
N GLN A 572 51.00 -5.20 -6.67
CA GLN A 572 51.32 -6.63 -6.68
C GLN A 572 51.61 -7.11 -5.27
N VAL A 573 50.96 -8.22 -4.90
CA VAL A 573 51.15 -8.89 -3.63
C VAL A 573 52.36 -9.82 -3.73
N SER A 574 53.36 -9.61 -2.87
CA SER A 574 54.51 -10.52 -2.71
C SER A 574 54.53 -11.10 -1.30
N LEU A 575 54.78 -12.41 -1.21
CA LEU A 575 54.95 -13.13 0.04
C LEU A 575 56.43 -13.33 0.31
N SER A 576 56.92 -12.88 1.46
CA SER A 576 58.28 -13.14 1.94
C SER A 576 58.24 -13.90 3.25
N LYS A 577 59.29 -14.66 3.56
CA LYS A 577 59.39 -15.35 4.85
C LYS A 577 59.86 -14.35 5.92
N ILE A 578 59.29 -14.40 7.11
CA ILE A 578 59.76 -13.62 8.25
C ILE A 578 61.04 -14.31 8.74
N ASP A 579 62.20 -13.70 8.46
CA ASP A 579 63.49 -14.19 8.95
C ASP A 579 63.54 -14.03 10.47
N ALA A 580 63.41 -15.13 11.21
CA ALA A 580 63.39 -15.15 12.68
C ALA A 580 64.76 -14.80 13.33
N ASP A 581 65.81 -14.63 12.53
CA ASP A 581 67.20 -14.47 13.01
C ASP A 581 67.69 -13.00 13.06
N LYS A 582 66.79 -12.01 13.05
CA LYS A 582 67.15 -10.58 12.98
C LYS A 582 66.40 -9.63 13.93
N GLU A 583 65.85 -10.13 15.04
CA GLU A 583 65.46 -9.27 16.18
C GLU A 583 66.53 -9.23 17.27
#